data_AF-A0AA39J6L3-F1
#
_entry.id   AF-A0AA39J6L3-F1
#
_cell.length_a   1.000
_cell.length_b   1.000
_cell.length_c   1.000
_cell.angle_alpha   90.00
_cell.angle_beta   90.00
_cell.angle_gamma   90.00
#
_symmetry.space_group_name_H-M   'P 1'
#
loop_
_entity.id
_entity.type
_entity.pdbx_description
1 polymer ?
#
loop_
_entity_poly.entity_id
_entity_poly.type
_entity_poly.pdbx_seq_one_letter_code
_entity_poly.pdbx_strand_id
1 'polypeptide(L)'
;TSHTLDTPSLFSLLKDCITNDYDFGMAYSLLRRIWYTRYWSTIRAKVCKYEKEDRERRRKALVGNQIVGVDVGPRRVWNLNRVVPWWITNVNGKFRWPQPISHAWVDKKERADVWMPINGYEWPVPIPKESDLKLVRIEMLNLGAEYAWLDVLCLRQAGGPGEDMRADEWKLDVPMIGAVYDSCWPAVVIYLSGLGRPLSLEEGDLDSDRSWFRRAWTLQEIGDKRMIAGDTNP
;
A
#
# COMPACT_ATOMS: atom_id res chain seq x y z
N THR A 1 23.02 18.86 3.37
CA THR A 1 22.14 20.03 3.55
C THR A 1 21.89 20.24 5.03
N SER A 2 22.29 21.37 5.60
CA SER A 2 22.03 21.72 7.00
C SER A 2 20.60 22.24 7.13
N HIS A 3 19.67 21.40 7.57
CA HIS A 3 18.29 21.80 7.84
C HIS A 3 18.21 22.22 9.32
N THR A 4 18.22 23.52 9.60
CA THR A 4 17.99 24.06 10.94
C THR A 4 16.52 23.92 11.33
N LEU A 5 16.27 23.53 12.59
CA LEU A 5 14.94 23.39 13.19
C LEU A 5 14.16 24.73 13.29
N ASP A 6 14.77 25.85 12.89
CA ASP A 6 14.19 27.20 12.90
C ASP A 6 13.14 27.44 11.79
N THR A 7 12.50 26.39 11.27
CA THR A 7 11.41 26.51 10.29
C THR A 7 10.07 26.41 11.04
N PRO A 8 9.32 27.52 11.25
CA PRO A 8 8.11 27.53 12.09
C PRO A 8 7.03 26.53 11.64
N SER A 9 6.97 26.24 10.34
CA SER A 9 6.00 25.29 9.77
C SER A 9 6.33 23.83 10.05
N LEU A 10 7.62 23.48 10.16
CA LEU A 10 8.04 22.14 10.56
C LEU A 10 7.67 21.89 12.02
N PHE A 11 7.93 22.87 12.89
CA PHE A 11 7.57 22.80 14.30
C PHE A 11 6.06 22.67 14.52
N SER A 12 5.25 23.43 13.76
CA SER A 12 3.79 23.32 13.78
C SER A 12 3.30 21.92 13.37
N LEU A 13 3.86 21.35 12.29
CA LEU A 13 3.52 20.01 11.84
C LEU A 13 3.92 18.93 12.85
N LEU A 14 5.11 19.05 13.46
CA LEU A 14 5.55 18.14 14.52
C LEU A 14 4.64 18.22 15.75
N LYS A 15 4.22 19.43 16.15
CA LYS A 15 3.22 19.63 17.21
C LYS A 15 1.89 18.97 16.87
N ASP A 16 1.42 19.07 15.63
CA ASP A 16 0.20 18.37 15.21
C ASP A 16 0.38 16.85 15.30
N CYS A 17 1.52 16.30 14.87
CA CYS A 17 1.78 14.86 15.01
C CYS A 17 1.71 14.42 16.47
N ILE A 18 2.30 15.19 17.39
CA ILE A 18 2.23 14.91 18.84
C ILE A 18 0.79 15.03 19.35
N THR A 19 0.07 16.08 18.94
CA THR A 19 -1.31 16.35 19.40
C THR A 19 -2.30 15.28 18.94
N ASN A 20 -2.09 14.71 17.74
CA ASN A 20 -2.92 13.64 17.19
C ASN A 20 -2.40 12.24 17.55
N ASP A 21 -1.39 12.13 18.43
CA ASP A 21 -0.77 10.88 18.85
C ASP A 21 -0.32 9.99 17.67
N TYR A 22 0.24 10.64 16.63
CA TYR A 22 0.73 9.93 15.47
C TYR A 22 2.01 9.17 15.81
N ASP A 23 2.02 7.88 15.49
CA ASP A 23 3.23 7.08 15.55
C ASP A 23 4.32 7.61 14.59
N PHE A 24 5.55 7.15 14.80
CA PHE A 24 6.68 7.57 13.99
C PHE A 24 6.48 7.31 12.49
N GLY A 25 5.85 6.20 12.12
CA GLY A 25 5.62 5.85 10.72
C GLY A 25 4.67 6.83 10.01
N MET A 26 3.61 7.24 10.69
CA MET A 26 2.67 8.25 10.21
C MET A 26 3.31 9.64 10.17
N ALA A 27 4.00 10.04 11.24
CA ALA A 27 4.73 11.31 11.30
C ALA A 27 5.78 11.41 10.19
N TYR A 28 6.59 10.36 10.01
CA TYR A 28 7.58 10.25 8.93
C TYR A 28 6.94 10.40 7.55
N SER A 29 5.79 9.75 7.32
CA SER A 29 5.08 9.84 6.03
C SER A 29 4.61 11.25 5.71
N LEU A 30 4.07 11.96 6.70
CA LEU A 30 3.65 13.36 6.56
C LEU A 30 4.85 14.27 6.28
N LEU A 31 5.95 14.06 7.02
CA LEU A 31 7.17 14.85 6.90
C LEU A 31 7.89 14.58 5.58
N ARG A 32 7.88 13.36 5.05
CA ARG A 32 8.55 13.00 3.78
C ARG A 32 8.13 13.87 2.60
N ARG A 33 6.90 14.40 2.61
CA ARG A 33 6.37 15.33 1.60
C ARG A 33 7.19 16.60 1.44
N ILE A 34 7.84 17.03 2.52
CA ILE A 34 8.71 18.18 2.58
C ILE A 34 9.83 18.10 1.54
N TRP A 35 10.40 16.91 1.32
CA TRP A 35 11.50 16.72 0.37
C TRP A 35 11.11 17.03 -1.07
N TYR A 36 9.81 17.05 -1.37
CA TYR A 36 9.27 17.23 -2.71
C TYR A 36 8.56 18.58 -2.91
N THR A 37 8.54 19.47 -1.90
CA THR A 37 7.86 20.76 -2.00
C THR A 37 8.69 21.92 -1.45
N ARG A 38 8.62 23.06 -2.14
CA ARG A 38 9.22 24.32 -1.67
C ARG A 38 8.27 25.14 -0.77
N TYR A 39 7.04 24.68 -0.57
CA TYR A 39 5.98 25.41 0.14
C TYR A 39 5.75 24.91 1.57
N TRP A 40 6.81 24.90 2.36
CA TRP A 40 6.87 24.37 3.73
C TRP A 40 5.79 24.98 4.64
N SER A 41 5.57 26.28 4.53
CA SER A 41 4.58 27.04 5.31
C SER A 41 3.14 26.60 5.12
N THR A 42 2.82 25.94 3.99
CA THR A 42 1.46 25.54 3.63
C THR A 42 1.18 24.05 3.76
N ILE A 43 2.17 23.25 4.17
CA ILE A 43 2.07 21.78 4.19
C ILE A 43 0.90 21.32 5.03
N ARG A 44 0.72 21.88 6.24
CA ARG A 44 -0.40 21.55 7.12
C ARG A 44 -1.75 21.75 6.46
N ALA A 45 -2.00 22.95 5.93
CA ALA A 45 -3.26 23.28 5.25
C ALA A 45 -3.52 22.36 4.05
N LYS A 46 -2.46 22.02 3.31
CA LYS A 46 -2.52 21.05 2.20
C LYS A 46 -2.85 19.64 2.67
N VAL A 47 -2.23 19.14 3.74
CA VAL A 47 -2.51 17.82 4.34
C VAL A 47 -4.00 17.71 4.68
N CYS A 48 -4.54 18.66 5.46
CA CYS A 48 -5.97 18.66 5.81
C CYS A 48 -6.89 18.78 4.59
N LYS A 49 -6.49 19.55 3.57
CA LYS A 49 -7.25 19.67 2.32
C LYS A 49 -7.32 18.33 1.60
N TYR A 50 -6.19 17.65 1.40
CA TYR A 50 -6.16 16.39 0.66
C TYR A 50 -6.87 15.25 1.37
N GLU A 51 -6.82 15.21 2.70
CA GLU A 51 -7.61 14.26 3.48
C GLU A 51 -9.11 14.46 3.23
N LYS A 52 -9.60 15.71 3.28
CA LYS A 52 -11.01 16.03 3.00
C LYS A 52 -11.40 15.69 1.58
N GLU A 53 -10.53 16.00 0.61
CA GLU A 53 -10.76 15.68 -0.81
C GLU A 53 -10.82 14.17 -1.05
N ASP A 54 -9.95 13.36 -0.45
CA ASP A 54 -9.99 11.90 -0.56
C ASP A 54 -11.28 11.32 0.02
N ARG A 55 -11.67 11.75 1.24
CA ARG A 55 -12.94 11.34 1.85
C ARG A 55 -14.14 11.66 0.96
N GLU A 56 -14.18 12.86 0.41
CA GLU A 56 -15.28 13.31 -0.45
C GLU A 56 -15.31 12.58 -1.80
N ARG A 57 -14.14 12.29 -2.41
CA ARG A 57 -14.06 11.49 -3.63
C ARG A 57 -14.58 10.08 -3.40
N ARG A 58 -14.15 9.41 -2.32
CA ARG A 58 -14.62 8.05 -1.98
C ARG A 58 -16.13 8.02 -1.70
N ARG A 59 -16.66 9.04 -1.03
CA ARG A 59 -18.10 9.18 -0.80
C ARG A 59 -18.89 9.33 -2.11
N LYS A 60 -18.36 10.11 -3.06
CA LYS A 60 -18.99 10.33 -4.38
C LYS A 60 -18.83 9.16 -5.34
N ALA A 61 -17.80 8.34 -5.16
CA ALA A 61 -17.51 7.21 -6.04
C ALA A 61 -18.54 6.08 -5.90
N LEU A 62 -19.21 5.97 -4.76
CA LEU A 62 -20.29 5.02 -4.51
C LEU A 62 -21.65 5.75 -4.52
N VAL A 63 -22.49 5.45 -5.50
CA VAL A 63 -23.90 5.85 -5.51
C VAL A 63 -24.76 4.60 -5.45
N GLY A 64 -25.38 4.37 -4.29
CA GLY A 64 -26.03 3.09 -4.00
C GLY A 64 -25.01 1.95 -4.04
N ASN A 65 -25.21 1.00 -4.96
CA ASN A 65 -24.29 -0.13 -5.19
C ASN A 65 -23.44 0.02 -6.46
N GLN A 66 -23.46 1.19 -7.10
CA GLN A 66 -22.73 1.43 -8.34
C GLN A 66 -21.49 2.29 -8.08
N ILE A 67 -20.37 1.89 -8.68
CA ILE A 67 -19.16 2.71 -8.75
C ILE A 67 -19.27 3.62 -9.96
N VAL A 68 -19.35 4.93 -9.70
CA VAL A 68 -19.59 5.96 -10.73
C VAL A 68 -18.36 6.81 -11.04
N GLY A 69 -17.36 6.77 -10.17
CA GLY A 69 -16.06 7.45 -10.35
C GLY A 69 -14.93 6.46 -10.47
N VAL A 70 -14.29 6.39 -11.64
CA VAL A 70 -13.20 5.43 -11.95
C VAL A 70 -11.80 5.93 -11.56
N ASP A 71 -11.66 7.17 -11.11
CA ASP A 71 -10.37 7.74 -10.69
C ASP A 71 -10.23 7.79 -9.16
N VAL A 72 -10.54 6.68 -8.51
CA VAL A 72 -10.27 6.49 -7.07
C VAL A 72 -9.09 5.55 -6.93
N GLY A 73 -7.91 6.12 -6.71
CA GLY A 73 -6.73 5.33 -6.38
C GLY A 73 -6.83 4.67 -4.99
N PRO A 74 -5.79 3.92 -4.61
CA PRO A 74 -5.82 3.06 -3.43
C PRO A 74 -6.11 3.87 -2.15
N ARG A 75 -6.80 3.28 -1.17
CA ARG A 75 -7.05 3.94 0.13
C ARG A 75 -5.77 4.15 0.91
N ARG A 76 -4.92 3.13 0.91
CA ARG A 76 -3.67 3.09 1.66
C ARG A 76 -2.54 2.63 0.75
N VAL A 77 -1.33 3.03 1.10
CA VAL A 77 -0.09 2.59 0.49
C VAL A 77 0.92 2.28 1.57
N TRP A 78 1.83 1.37 1.27
CA TRP A 78 2.96 1.07 2.12
C TRP A 78 4.14 1.96 1.75
N ASN A 79 4.58 2.86 2.64
CA ASN A 79 5.75 3.71 2.39
C ASN A 79 7.09 2.97 2.65
N LEU A 80 7.08 1.64 2.62
CA LEU A 80 8.16 0.73 3.00
C LEU A 80 8.57 0.77 4.49
N ASN A 81 7.83 1.48 5.35
CA ASN A 81 7.95 1.41 6.81
C ASN A 81 6.60 1.19 7.50
N ARG A 82 5.54 1.81 6.97
CA ARG A 82 4.19 1.92 7.52
C ARG A 82 3.17 2.00 6.39
N VAL A 83 2.01 1.39 6.60
CA VAL A 83 0.81 1.57 5.80
C VAL A 83 0.19 2.90 6.18
N VAL A 84 0.04 3.78 5.21
CA VAL A 84 -0.47 5.14 5.40
C VAL A 84 -1.50 5.51 4.32
N PRO A 85 -2.38 6.49 4.57
CA PRO A 85 -3.33 6.93 3.57
C PRO A 85 -2.65 7.43 2.28
N TRP A 86 -3.18 7.02 1.12
CA TRP A 86 -2.57 7.35 -0.18
C TRP A 86 -2.54 8.85 -0.48
N TRP A 87 -3.51 9.62 0.01
CA TRP A 87 -3.57 11.07 -0.18
C TRP A 87 -2.35 11.82 0.38
N ILE A 88 -1.57 11.20 1.27
CA ILE A 88 -0.30 11.74 1.77
C ILE A 88 0.73 11.83 0.64
N THR A 89 0.67 10.95 -0.35
CA THR A 89 1.58 10.94 -1.50
C THR A 89 1.35 12.09 -2.48
N ASN A 90 0.21 12.81 -2.37
CA ASN A 90 -0.08 13.95 -3.22
C ASN A 90 0.89 15.11 -2.93
N VAL A 91 1.70 15.50 -3.91
CA VAL A 91 2.54 16.69 -3.80
C VAL A 91 2.15 17.66 -4.91
N ASN A 92 1.55 18.79 -4.53
CA ASN A 92 1.09 19.85 -5.44
C ASN A 92 0.18 19.33 -6.57
N GLY A 93 -0.76 18.44 -6.24
CA GLY A 93 -1.72 17.87 -7.20
C GLY A 93 -1.21 16.63 -7.94
N LYS A 94 0.04 16.22 -7.72
CA LYS A 94 0.62 15.02 -8.34
C LYS A 94 0.72 13.91 -7.31
N PHE A 95 -0.02 12.83 -7.53
CA PHE A 95 0.08 11.62 -6.71
C PHE A 95 1.28 10.80 -7.15
N ARG A 96 1.94 10.14 -6.18
CA ARG A 96 2.92 9.11 -6.49
C ARG A 96 2.20 7.77 -6.53
N TRP A 97 2.20 7.14 -7.70
CA TRP A 97 1.69 5.80 -7.85
C TRP A 97 2.60 4.82 -7.10
N PRO A 98 2.05 3.96 -6.22
CA PRO A 98 2.84 2.96 -5.53
C PRO A 98 3.28 1.86 -6.50
N GLN A 99 4.37 1.19 -6.17
CA GLN A 99 4.84 -0.04 -6.78
C GLN A 99 3.84 -1.18 -6.51
N PRO A 100 3.07 -1.67 -7.51
CA PRO A 100 2.17 -2.79 -7.28
C PRO A 100 2.95 -4.08 -7.06
N ILE A 101 2.53 -4.83 -6.04
CA ILE A 101 3.01 -6.16 -5.74
C ILE A 101 1.84 -7.13 -5.94
N SER A 102 2.04 -8.13 -6.80
CA SER A 102 1.16 -9.29 -6.96
C SER A 102 1.88 -10.51 -6.38
N HIS A 103 1.12 -11.42 -5.79
CA HIS A 103 1.69 -12.67 -5.28
C HIS A 103 0.69 -13.81 -5.37
N ALA A 104 1.19 -15.05 -5.47
CA ALA A 104 0.35 -16.23 -5.30
C ALA A 104 -0.08 -16.40 -3.84
N TRP A 105 -1.21 -17.08 -3.66
CA TRP A 105 -1.76 -17.38 -2.35
C TRP A 105 -1.33 -18.78 -1.91
N VAL A 106 -0.57 -18.90 -0.81
CA VAL A 106 -0.18 -20.22 -0.25
C VAL A 106 -1.35 -20.90 0.48
N ASP A 107 -1.24 -22.16 0.89
CA ASP A 107 -2.31 -22.82 1.65
C ASP A 107 -2.61 -22.10 2.97
N LYS A 108 -3.87 -22.09 3.42
CA LYS A 108 -4.26 -21.49 4.72
C LYS A 108 -3.45 -22.07 5.88
N LYS A 109 -3.08 -23.36 5.82
CA LYS A 109 -2.22 -24.04 6.81
C LYS A 109 -0.78 -23.51 6.81
N GLU A 110 -0.33 -22.93 5.71
CA GLU A 110 0.99 -22.33 5.53
C GLU A 110 0.98 -20.82 5.71
N ARG A 111 -0.19 -20.20 5.94
CA ARG A 111 -0.30 -18.79 6.28
C ARG A 111 -0.25 -18.59 7.79
N ALA A 112 0.26 -17.45 8.20
CA ALA A 112 0.15 -16.92 9.54
C ALA A 112 -0.54 -15.55 9.47
N ASP A 113 -1.48 -15.32 10.37
CA ASP A 113 -2.15 -14.04 10.58
C ASP A 113 -1.33 -13.26 11.62
N VAL A 114 -0.40 -12.42 11.13
CA VAL A 114 0.60 -11.77 11.99
C VAL A 114 0.19 -10.36 12.34
N TRP A 115 0.14 -10.04 13.64
CA TRP A 115 -0.09 -8.68 14.13
C TRP A 115 1.20 -7.87 14.05
N MET A 116 1.16 -6.77 13.31
CA MET A 116 2.36 -6.00 13.00
C MET A 116 2.14 -4.49 13.19
N PRO A 117 3.17 -3.75 13.65
CA PRO A 117 3.09 -2.30 13.76
C PRO A 117 2.98 -1.62 12.39
N ILE A 118 3.30 -2.33 11.30
CA ILE A 118 3.28 -1.82 9.92
C ILE A 118 1.92 -1.23 9.52
N ASN A 119 0.81 -1.82 9.98
CA ASN A 119 -0.55 -1.32 9.78
C ASN A 119 -1.18 -0.83 11.10
N GLY A 120 -0.38 -0.67 12.16
CA GLY A 120 -0.80 -0.04 13.40
C GLY A 120 -1.56 -0.98 14.31
N TYR A 121 -1.36 -2.29 14.10
CA TYR A 121 -2.15 -3.30 14.77
C TYR A 121 -3.66 -3.14 14.49
N GLU A 122 -4.03 -2.60 13.32
CA GLU A 122 -5.44 -2.45 12.93
C GLU A 122 -6.04 -3.74 12.36
N TRP A 123 -5.23 -4.64 11.79
CA TRP A 123 -5.65 -5.98 11.37
C TRP A 123 -4.45 -6.93 11.34
N PRO A 124 -4.66 -8.25 11.46
CA PRO A 124 -3.59 -9.21 11.23
C PRO A 124 -3.25 -9.27 9.72
N VAL A 125 -1.98 -9.44 9.39
CA VAL A 125 -1.51 -9.55 8.01
C VAL A 125 -1.35 -11.03 7.64
N PRO A 126 -2.12 -11.56 6.67
CA PRO A 126 -2.01 -12.96 6.24
C PRO A 126 -0.81 -13.12 5.30
N ILE A 127 0.30 -13.64 5.81
CA ILE A 127 1.52 -13.91 5.03
C ILE A 127 1.94 -15.39 5.14
N PRO A 128 2.72 -15.93 4.17
CA PRO A 128 3.31 -17.26 4.34
C PRO A 128 4.18 -17.31 5.61
N LYS A 129 4.14 -18.43 6.34
CA LYS A 129 4.86 -18.62 7.61
C LYS A 129 6.37 -18.39 7.52
N GLU A 130 6.94 -18.70 6.36
CA GLU A 130 8.38 -18.57 6.09
C GLU A 130 8.75 -17.22 5.46
N SER A 131 7.76 -16.37 5.18
CA SER A 131 7.98 -15.06 4.56
C SER A 131 8.34 -14.02 5.60
N ASP A 132 9.37 -13.22 5.30
CA ASP A 132 9.70 -12.02 6.07
C ASP A 132 9.42 -10.76 5.23
N LEU A 133 8.45 -9.95 5.67
CA LEU A 133 8.14 -8.66 5.03
C LEU A 133 9.33 -7.69 5.01
N LYS A 134 10.34 -7.86 5.86
CA LYS A 134 11.59 -7.09 5.80
C LYS A 134 12.38 -7.42 4.53
N LEU A 135 12.40 -8.67 4.09
CA LEU A 135 13.06 -9.07 2.85
C LEU A 135 12.31 -8.50 1.64
N VAL A 136 10.98 -8.62 1.63
CA VAL A 136 10.13 -7.97 0.62
C VAL A 136 10.40 -6.46 0.56
N ARG A 137 10.51 -5.81 1.73
CA ARG A 137 10.87 -4.39 1.82
C ARG A 137 12.23 -4.09 1.19
N ILE A 138 13.26 -4.88 1.52
CA ILE A 138 14.62 -4.70 0.98
C ILE A 138 14.60 -4.84 -0.54
N GLU A 139 13.90 -5.85 -1.06
CA GLU A 139 13.73 -6.06 -2.49
C GLU A 139 13.05 -4.86 -3.15
N MET A 140 11.98 -4.34 -2.55
CA MET A 140 11.31 -3.13 -3.06
C MET A 140 12.22 -1.90 -3.04
N LEU A 141 13.04 -1.74 -2.01
CA LEU A 141 14.04 -0.67 -1.93
C LEU A 141 15.11 -0.80 -3.02
N ASN A 142 15.58 -2.01 -3.30
CA ASN A 142 16.56 -2.27 -4.36
C ASN A 142 15.99 -1.98 -5.76
N LEU A 143 14.69 -2.19 -5.96
CA LEU A 143 13.96 -1.80 -7.17
C LEU A 143 13.69 -0.28 -7.26
N GLY A 144 14.10 0.50 -6.26
CA GLY A 144 13.90 1.94 -6.20
C GLY A 144 12.48 2.36 -5.83
N ALA A 145 11.66 1.46 -5.28
CA ALA A 145 10.31 1.78 -4.86
C ALA A 145 10.33 2.77 -3.70
N GLU A 146 9.57 3.85 -3.83
CA GLU A 146 9.36 4.80 -2.73
C GLU A 146 8.13 4.46 -1.89
N TYR A 147 7.11 3.93 -2.56
CA TYR A 147 5.85 3.45 -2.02
C TYR A 147 5.53 2.15 -2.74
N ALA A 148 4.93 1.20 -2.05
CA ALA A 148 4.42 -0.03 -2.60
C ALA A 148 2.94 -0.21 -2.25
N TRP A 149 2.26 -1.02 -3.04
CA TRP A 149 0.92 -1.46 -2.74
C TRP A 149 0.91 -2.97 -2.72
N LEU A 150 0.46 -3.51 -1.61
CA LEU A 150 0.34 -4.93 -1.34
C LEU A 150 -1.02 -5.12 -0.69
N ASP A 151 -1.88 -5.93 -1.30
CA ASP A 151 -3.28 -6.13 -0.90
C ASP A 151 -3.42 -6.53 0.58
N VAL A 152 -2.61 -7.48 1.06
CA VAL A 152 -2.62 -7.95 2.46
C VAL A 152 -2.24 -6.84 3.47
N LEU A 153 -1.52 -5.82 3.02
CA LEU A 153 -1.14 -4.66 3.84
C LEU A 153 -2.06 -3.46 3.66
N CYS A 154 -2.53 -3.18 2.45
CA CYS A 154 -3.20 -1.93 2.12
C CYS A 154 -4.72 -2.02 2.19
N LEU A 155 -5.27 -3.23 2.06
CA LEU A 155 -6.68 -3.53 2.32
C LEU A 155 -6.84 -4.02 3.76
N ARG A 156 -7.90 -3.56 4.42
CA ARG A 156 -8.25 -4.03 5.76
C ARG A 156 -8.58 -5.53 5.69
N GLN A 157 -7.87 -6.33 6.49
CA GLN A 157 -8.07 -7.78 6.57
C GLN A 157 -9.03 -8.14 7.70
N ALA A 158 -9.52 -9.38 7.69
CA ALA A 158 -10.43 -9.87 8.70
C ALA A 158 -9.72 -10.06 10.05
N GLY A 159 -10.47 -9.88 11.16
CA GLY A 159 -9.98 -10.16 12.52
C GLY A 159 -9.32 -8.98 13.24
N GLY A 160 -9.45 -7.78 12.68
CA GLY A 160 -8.94 -6.51 13.21
C GLY A 160 -9.97 -5.69 14.01
N PRO A 161 -9.52 -4.72 14.84
CA PRO A 161 -10.37 -3.59 15.22
C PRO A 161 -10.95 -2.90 13.97
N GLY A 162 -12.28 -2.74 13.91
CA GLY A 162 -12.95 -2.15 12.74
C GLY A 162 -13.37 -3.14 11.65
N GLU A 163 -13.62 -4.40 12.01
CA GLU A 163 -14.18 -5.42 11.10
C GLU A 163 -15.50 -4.97 10.43
N ASP A 164 -16.30 -4.20 11.15
CA ASP A 164 -17.52 -3.55 10.65
C ASP A 164 -17.24 -2.60 9.47
N MET A 165 -16.13 -1.84 9.55
CA MET A 165 -15.71 -0.94 8.48
C MET A 165 -15.18 -1.68 7.25
N ARG A 166 -14.71 -2.93 7.41
CA ARG A 166 -14.10 -3.71 6.31
C ARG A 166 -15.07 -3.89 5.16
N ALA A 167 -16.32 -4.27 5.46
CA ALA A 167 -17.33 -4.50 4.43
C ALA A 167 -17.62 -3.22 3.62
N ASP A 168 -17.65 -2.06 4.28
CA ASP A 168 -17.89 -0.78 3.63
C ASP A 168 -16.68 -0.28 2.84
N GLU A 169 -15.46 -0.44 3.36
CA GLU A 169 -14.23 -0.14 2.60
C GLU A 169 -14.14 -1.00 1.34
N TRP A 170 -14.42 -2.31 1.46
CA TRP A 170 -14.28 -3.27 0.36
C TRP A 170 -15.26 -3.06 -0.79
N LYS A 171 -16.46 -2.50 -0.54
CA LYS A 171 -17.43 -2.14 -1.60
C LYS A 171 -16.81 -1.25 -2.68
N LEU A 172 -15.88 -0.38 -2.29
CA LEU A 172 -15.17 0.50 -3.22
C LEU A 172 -13.77 -0.03 -3.52
N ASP A 173 -13.01 -0.40 -2.49
CA ASP A 173 -11.57 -0.63 -2.64
C ASP A 173 -11.26 -1.92 -3.41
N VAL A 174 -12.05 -2.99 -3.24
CA VAL A 174 -11.82 -4.27 -3.94
C VAL A 174 -12.08 -4.17 -5.45
N PRO A 175 -13.22 -3.61 -5.91
CA PRO A 175 -13.43 -3.42 -7.35
C PRO A 175 -12.43 -2.47 -8.01
N MET A 176 -11.84 -1.54 -7.25
CA MET A 176 -10.91 -0.53 -7.76
C MET A 176 -9.43 -0.96 -7.72
N ILE A 177 -9.10 -2.17 -7.24
CA ILE A 177 -7.69 -2.62 -7.17
C ILE A 177 -6.99 -2.59 -8.53
N GLY A 178 -7.72 -2.88 -9.60
CA GLY A 178 -7.17 -2.88 -10.97
C GLY A 178 -6.50 -1.56 -11.32
N ALA A 179 -7.01 -0.42 -10.81
CA ALA A 179 -6.41 0.90 -11.06
C ALA A 179 -4.96 1.01 -10.53
N VAL A 180 -4.58 0.19 -9.54
CA VAL A 180 -3.20 0.15 -9.01
C VAL A 180 -2.26 -0.58 -9.96
N TYR A 181 -2.78 -1.55 -10.71
CA TYR A 181 -2.01 -2.42 -11.62
C TYR A 181 -2.08 -1.97 -13.09
N ASP A 182 -3.04 -1.14 -13.45
CA ASP A 182 -3.30 -0.63 -14.81
C ASP A 182 -2.30 0.44 -15.28
N SER A 183 -1.35 0.84 -14.42
CA SER A 183 -0.38 1.89 -14.78
C SER A 183 0.74 1.37 -15.70
N CYS A 184 1.09 2.13 -16.75
CA CYS A 184 2.28 1.84 -17.59
C CYS A 184 3.60 1.82 -16.80
N TRP A 185 3.61 2.53 -15.66
CA TRP A 185 4.70 2.59 -14.68
C TRP A 185 4.11 2.92 -13.30
N PRO A 186 4.56 2.26 -12.23
CA PRO A 186 5.67 1.29 -12.15
C PRO A 186 5.32 -0.15 -12.58
N ALA A 187 6.33 -0.97 -12.88
CA ALA A 187 6.16 -2.35 -13.36
C ALA A 187 5.70 -3.30 -12.25
N VAL A 188 4.68 -4.12 -12.45
CA VAL A 188 4.16 -5.04 -11.43
C VAL A 188 5.22 -6.03 -10.96
N VAL A 189 5.47 -6.06 -9.65
CA VAL A 189 6.36 -7.02 -9.01
C VAL A 189 5.55 -8.27 -8.70
N ILE A 190 5.98 -9.44 -9.15
CA ILE A 190 5.20 -10.68 -9.06
C ILE A 190 5.98 -11.76 -8.29
N TYR A 191 5.40 -12.23 -7.18
CA TYR A 191 5.85 -13.42 -6.46
C TYR A 191 5.01 -14.64 -6.85
N LEU A 192 5.53 -15.49 -7.74
CA LEU A 192 4.78 -16.61 -8.33
C LEU A 192 4.50 -17.77 -7.35
N SER A 193 5.38 -18.01 -6.37
CA SER A 193 5.27 -19.14 -5.41
C SER A 193 4.78 -18.71 -4.02
N GLY A 194 4.35 -17.46 -3.89
CA GLY A 194 3.88 -16.87 -2.63
C GLY A 194 4.68 -15.65 -2.22
N LEU A 195 4.04 -14.73 -1.51
CA LEU A 195 4.65 -13.46 -1.10
C LEU A 195 5.99 -13.67 -0.39
N GLY A 196 7.06 -13.06 -0.91
CA GLY A 196 8.39 -13.13 -0.33
C GLY A 196 9.08 -14.51 -0.40
N ARG A 197 8.48 -15.48 -1.11
CA ARG A 197 9.12 -16.77 -1.40
C ARG A 197 9.90 -16.69 -2.71
N PRO A 198 11.05 -17.38 -2.81
CA PRO A 198 11.71 -17.55 -4.09
C PRO A 198 10.82 -18.33 -5.05
N LEU A 199 11.08 -18.18 -6.35
CA LEU A 199 10.41 -19.00 -7.35
C LEU A 199 10.78 -20.46 -7.15
N SER A 200 9.82 -21.26 -6.70
CA SER A 200 9.88 -22.72 -6.66
C SER A 200 8.77 -23.29 -7.55
N LEU A 201 9.07 -24.40 -8.21
CA LEU A 201 8.11 -25.14 -9.02
C LEU A 201 8.14 -26.60 -8.59
N GLU A 202 7.17 -27.01 -7.76
CA GLU A 202 6.98 -28.40 -7.35
C GLU A 202 5.95 -29.11 -8.25
N GLU A 203 5.94 -30.44 -8.20
CA GLU A 203 4.99 -31.25 -8.97
C GLU A 203 3.56 -30.96 -8.51
N GLY A 204 2.70 -30.55 -9.45
CA GLY A 204 1.30 -30.17 -9.18
C GLY A 204 1.05 -28.68 -8.88
N ASP A 205 2.10 -27.86 -8.75
CA ASP A 205 1.95 -26.41 -8.47
C ASP A 205 1.23 -25.65 -9.60
N LEU A 206 1.41 -26.07 -10.85
CA LEU A 206 0.73 -25.46 -12.01
C LEU A 206 -0.75 -25.82 -12.06
N ASP A 207 -1.10 -27.02 -11.60
CA ASP A 207 -2.48 -27.54 -11.61
C ASP A 207 -3.26 -27.11 -10.37
N SER A 208 -2.60 -26.61 -9.33
CA SER A 208 -3.23 -26.05 -8.15
C SER A 208 -4.13 -24.86 -8.49
N ASP A 209 -5.34 -24.80 -7.94
CA ASP A 209 -6.26 -23.65 -8.07
C ASP A 209 -5.66 -22.34 -7.52
N ARG A 210 -4.57 -22.46 -6.75
CA ARG A 210 -3.84 -21.33 -6.16
C ARG A 210 -2.61 -20.92 -6.96
N SER A 211 -2.27 -21.70 -7.98
CA SER A 211 -1.25 -21.34 -8.94
C SER A 211 -1.51 -19.94 -9.47
N TRP A 212 -0.47 -19.12 -9.54
CA TRP A 212 -0.59 -17.79 -10.12
C TRP A 212 -1.24 -17.86 -11.53
N PHE A 213 -0.90 -18.89 -12.32
CA PHE A 213 -1.41 -19.11 -13.67
C PHE A 213 -2.89 -19.49 -13.76
N ARG A 214 -3.53 -19.92 -12.66
CA ARG A 214 -4.95 -20.33 -12.63
C ARG A 214 -5.84 -19.31 -11.91
N ARG A 215 -5.29 -18.21 -11.39
CA ARG A 215 -6.08 -17.17 -10.71
C ARG A 215 -6.86 -16.33 -11.71
N ALA A 216 -8.19 -16.30 -11.57
CA ALA A 216 -9.08 -15.47 -12.40
C ALA A 216 -8.80 -13.95 -12.29
N TRP A 217 -8.22 -13.49 -11.17
CA TRP A 217 -7.86 -12.09 -10.93
C TRP A 217 -6.59 -11.62 -11.66
N THR A 218 -5.85 -12.54 -12.31
CA THR A 218 -4.63 -12.18 -13.07
C THR A 218 -4.88 -11.13 -14.15
N LEU A 219 -6.09 -11.06 -14.73
CA LEU A 219 -6.36 -10.08 -15.79
C LEU A 219 -6.23 -8.63 -15.31
N GLN A 220 -6.56 -8.36 -14.04
CA GLN A 220 -6.46 -7.02 -13.45
C GLN A 220 -5.06 -6.70 -12.93
N GLU A 221 -4.25 -7.72 -12.63
CA GLU A 221 -2.91 -7.57 -12.05
C GLU A 221 -1.80 -7.67 -13.12
N ILE A 222 -2.19 -7.78 -14.39
CA ILE A 222 -1.30 -8.03 -15.51
C ILE A 222 -0.41 -6.82 -15.78
N GLY A 223 -0.95 -5.60 -15.74
CA GLY A 223 -0.24 -4.37 -16.08
C GLY A 223 0.51 -4.41 -17.43
N ASP A 224 1.13 -3.29 -17.80
CA ASP A 224 1.93 -3.23 -19.04
C ASP A 224 3.33 -3.82 -18.87
N LYS A 225 3.92 -3.66 -17.68
CA LYS A 225 5.29 -4.10 -17.36
C LYS A 225 5.30 -4.96 -16.12
N ARG A 226 6.17 -5.97 -16.09
CA ARG A 226 6.25 -6.97 -15.02
C ARG A 226 7.69 -7.28 -14.66
N MET A 227 7.91 -7.62 -13.40
CA MET A 227 9.18 -8.10 -12.87
C MET A 227 8.89 -9.29 -11.95
N ILE A 228 9.61 -10.40 -12.15
CA ILE A 228 9.51 -11.55 -11.24
C ILE A 228 10.39 -11.26 -10.03
N ALA A 229 9.81 -11.47 -8.84
CA ALA A 229 10.45 -11.25 -7.56
C ALA A 229 10.82 -12.57 -6.89
N GLY A 230 11.56 -12.47 -5.78
CA GLY A 230 12.07 -13.64 -5.06
C GLY A 230 13.34 -14.23 -5.69
N ASP A 231 14.08 -13.44 -6.46
CA ASP A 231 15.44 -13.83 -6.84
C ASP A 231 16.36 -13.62 -5.64
N THR A 232 16.73 -14.72 -4.98
CA THR A 232 17.60 -14.71 -3.80
C THR A 232 19.08 -14.87 -4.14
N ASN A 233 19.47 -14.81 -5.42
CA ASN A 233 20.87 -14.89 -5.81
C ASN A 233 21.54 -13.49 -5.73
N PRO A 234 22.54 -13.29 -4.87
CA PRO A 234 23.32 -12.06 -4.82
C PRO A 234 24.22 -11.84 -6.05
#